data_AF-A0A0Q9ZFZ1-F1
#
_entry.id   AF-A0A0Q9ZFZ1-F1
#
_cell.length_a   1.000
_cell.length_b   1.000
_cell.length_c   1.000
_cell.angle_alpha   90.00
_cell.angle_beta   90.00
_cell.angle_gamma   90.00
#
_symmetry.space_group_name_H-M   'P 1'
#
loop_
_entity.id
_entity.type
_entity.pdbx_description
1 polymer ?
#
loop_
_entity_poly.entity_id
_entity_poly.type
_entity_poly.pdbx_seq_one_letter_code
_entity_poly.pdbx_strand_id
1 'polypeptide(L)'
;MSDKQLITKDNKLISASYSLGIPEQRLIFLAIIEAREQRQLIDAKGVLQIRAKSYQEQFKVEKHTSYDALKSATSGLFDAHFEYEDIHEKTGKLARHVIRWVQKISYIDDAGMVELQFTDAVIPLITRLSKQYTEYELKQVSELQSEYSIRLYELMMQWKAVGKTNKISVDDLRRKLGVEPEQYKKMNNFKARVLDHAINQINKHTDIQAEYDQHKDGRVIAGFTFKFKVKKSKEKNASKVEKRDADNGDIFTIEGLNDKQLGRIARNPQFITDYNHMVSPTSAAGQSDSGWEFEMINRLKKDASQFKKRPIRDYLDY
;
A
#
# COMPACT_ATOMS: atom_id res chain seq x y z
N MET A 1 0.93 16.72 -7.32
CA MET A 1 0.96 15.72 -6.23
C MET A 1 0.38 14.44 -6.81
N SER A 2 1.06 13.29 -6.74
CA SER A 2 0.48 12.01 -7.17
C SER A 2 -0.73 11.73 -6.29
N ASP A 3 -1.93 11.81 -6.84
CA ASP A 3 -3.13 11.42 -6.09
C ASP A 3 -2.98 9.94 -5.74
N LYS A 4 -3.13 9.60 -4.46
CA LYS A 4 -2.95 8.22 -4.02
C LYS A 4 -4.19 7.45 -4.43
N GLN A 5 -4.04 6.58 -5.44
CA GLN A 5 -5.07 5.63 -5.86
C GLN A 5 -5.29 4.58 -4.76
N LEU A 6 -6.14 4.93 -3.80
CA LEU A 6 -6.49 4.06 -2.68
C LEU A 6 -7.70 3.23 -3.06
N ILE A 7 -7.58 1.93 -2.81
CA ILE A 7 -8.67 0.97 -2.86
C ILE A 7 -9.19 0.81 -1.44
N THR A 8 -10.51 0.80 -1.28
CA THR A 8 -11.16 0.53 0.00
C THR A 8 -12.19 -0.57 -0.19
N LYS A 9 -12.17 -1.56 0.71
CA LYS A 9 -13.12 -2.68 0.74
C LYS A 9 -13.50 -3.00 2.16
N ASP A 10 -14.77 -3.30 2.40
CA ASP A 10 -15.28 -3.80 3.67
C ASP A 10 -14.62 -5.13 4.03
N ASN A 11 -14.36 -5.35 5.32
CA ASN A 11 -13.73 -6.57 5.81
C ASN A 11 -14.55 -7.84 5.50
N LYS A 12 -15.88 -7.74 5.39
CA LYS A 12 -16.76 -8.81 4.90
C LYS A 12 -16.40 -9.21 3.48
N LEU A 13 -16.17 -8.23 2.59
CA LEU A 13 -15.75 -8.50 1.21
C LEU A 13 -14.33 -9.05 1.16
N ILE A 14 -13.41 -8.53 1.98
CA ILE A 14 -12.05 -9.07 2.08
C ILE A 14 -12.08 -10.54 2.52
N SER A 15 -12.92 -10.89 3.49
CA SER A 15 -13.06 -12.24 4.03
C SER A 15 -14.01 -13.14 3.23
N ALA A 16 -14.66 -12.63 2.19
CA ALA A 16 -15.60 -13.39 1.37
C ALA A 16 -14.89 -14.48 0.55
N SER A 17 -15.64 -15.54 0.25
CA SER A 17 -15.22 -16.60 -0.67
C SER A 17 -15.61 -16.20 -2.08
N TYR A 18 -14.62 -16.06 -2.97
CA TYR A 18 -14.84 -15.85 -4.40
C TYR A 18 -13.59 -16.24 -5.19
N SER A 19 -13.82 -16.67 -6.43
CA SER A 19 -12.77 -16.96 -7.40
C SER A 19 -12.88 -15.93 -8.52
N LEU A 20 -11.84 -15.11 -8.67
CA LEU A 20 -11.74 -14.10 -9.71
C LEU A 20 -10.33 -14.15 -10.28
N GLY A 21 -10.22 -14.18 -11.59
CA GLY A 21 -8.94 -14.05 -12.27
C GLY A 21 -8.33 -12.66 -12.10
N ILE A 22 -7.08 -12.53 -12.54
CA ILE A 22 -6.34 -11.27 -12.47
C ILE A 22 -7.07 -10.15 -13.24
N PRO A 23 -7.57 -10.36 -14.47
CA PRO A 23 -8.29 -9.31 -15.20
C PRO A 23 -9.53 -8.80 -14.46
N GLU A 24 -10.34 -9.71 -13.89
CA GLU A 24 -11.54 -9.36 -13.14
C GLU A 24 -11.21 -8.59 -11.86
N GLN A 25 -10.21 -9.03 -11.09
CA GLN A 25 -9.78 -8.34 -9.88
C GLN A 25 -9.25 -6.93 -10.20
N ARG A 26 -8.44 -6.80 -11.26
CA ARG A 26 -7.91 -5.53 -11.73
C ARG A 26 -9.01 -4.59 -12.21
N LEU A 27 -10.01 -5.11 -12.90
CA LEU A 27 -11.19 -4.35 -13.31
C LEU A 27 -11.96 -3.81 -12.09
N ILE A 28 -12.18 -4.63 -11.06
CA ILE A 28 -12.79 -4.18 -9.79
C ILE A 28 -11.97 -3.07 -9.15
N PHE A 29 -10.63 -3.16 -9.13
CA PHE A 29 -9.81 -2.10 -8.54
C PHE A 29 -9.97 -0.76 -9.25
N LEU A 30 -9.93 -0.76 -10.58
CA LEU A 30 -10.17 0.44 -11.38
C LEU A 30 -11.59 0.99 -11.14
N ALA A 31 -12.59 0.11 -11.06
CA ALA A 31 -13.98 0.50 -10.79
C ALA A 31 -14.15 1.16 -9.42
N ILE A 32 -13.50 0.64 -8.38
CA ILE A 32 -13.54 1.22 -7.03
C ILE A 32 -12.88 2.60 -7.01
N ILE A 33 -11.77 2.77 -7.73
CA ILE A 33 -11.07 4.06 -7.84
C ILE A 33 -11.94 5.06 -8.60
N GLU A 34 -12.49 4.68 -9.74
CA GLU A 34 -13.37 5.52 -10.56
C GLU A 34 -14.61 5.97 -9.77
N ALA A 35 -15.29 5.03 -9.09
CA ALA A 35 -16.46 5.31 -8.27
C ALA A 35 -16.15 6.32 -7.14
N ARG A 36 -14.91 6.33 -6.64
CA ARG A 36 -14.46 7.29 -5.63
C ARG A 36 -14.16 8.66 -6.22
N GLU A 37 -13.48 8.71 -7.37
CA GLU A 37 -13.09 9.96 -8.03
C GLU A 37 -14.29 10.76 -8.51
N GLN A 38 -15.34 10.10 -8.99
CA GLN A 38 -16.55 10.75 -9.49
C GLN A 38 -17.34 11.51 -8.41
N ARG A 39 -16.98 11.42 -7.11
CA ARG A 39 -17.67 12.03 -5.95
C ARG A 39 -19.18 11.78 -5.88
N GLN A 40 -19.74 10.97 -6.77
CA GLN A 40 -21.13 10.52 -6.81
C GLN A 40 -21.30 9.37 -5.81
N LEU A 41 -21.22 9.71 -4.53
CA LEU A 41 -21.42 8.79 -3.40
C LEU A 41 -22.90 8.59 -3.03
N ILE A 42 -23.85 8.80 -3.96
CA ILE A 42 -25.29 8.66 -3.64
C ILE A 42 -26.07 7.84 -4.68
N ASP A 43 -25.63 7.76 -5.94
CA ASP A 43 -26.34 6.97 -6.95
C ASP A 43 -25.44 5.85 -7.48
N ALA A 44 -25.32 4.81 -6.67
CA ALA A 44 -24.80 3.48 -7.00
C ALA A 44 -25.38 2.82 -8.27
N LYS A 45 -26.36 3.46 -8.89
CA LYS A 45 -26.90 3.13 -10.20
C LYS A 45 -26.07 3.72 -11.35
N GLY A 46 -25.03 4.51 -11.07
CA GLY A 46 -24.16 5.08 -12.09
C GLY A 46 -23.40 4.00 -12.88
N VAL A 47 -23.34 4.17 -14.20
CA VAL A 47 -22.49 3.35 -15.07
C VAL A 47 -21.06 3.85 -14.95
N LEU A 48 -20.15 2.98 -14.50
CA LEU A 48 -18.72 3.24 -14.41
C LEU A 48 -18.04 2.92 -15.73
N GLN A 49 -17.21 3.84 -16.22
CA GLN A 49 -16.50 3.70 -17.49
C GLN A 49 -15.01 3.50 -17.25
N ILE A 50 -14.48 2.35 -17.69
CA ILE A 50 -13.08 1.97 -17.49
C ILE A 50 -12.43 1.76 -18.85
N ARG A 51 -11.50 2.65 -19.19
CA ARG A 51 -10.79 2.60 -20.48
C ARG A 51 -9.64 1.61 -20.46
N ALA A 52 -9.41 0.92 -21.58
CA ALA A 52 -8.25 0.04 -21.77
C ALA A 52 -6.92 0.77 -21.53
N LYS A 53 -6.85 2.05 -21.89
CA LYS A 53 -5.68 2.90 -21.63
C LYS A 53 -5.36 2.99 -20.12
N SER A 54 -6.37 3.18 -19.27
CA SER A 54 -6.18 3.21 -17.81
C SER A 54 -5.66 1.87 -17.30
N TYR A 55 -6.20 0.75 -17.80
CA TYR A 55 -5.71 -0.59 -17.47
C TYR A 55 -4.25 -0.79 -17.91
N GLN A 56 -3.91 -0.37 -19.13
CA GLN A 56 -2.56 -0.44 -19.68
C GLN A 56 -1.55 0.31 -18.80
N GLU A 57 -1.85 1.55 -18.45
CA GLU A 57 -0.97 2.42 -17.66
C GLU A 57 -0.77 1.90 -16.23
N GLN A 58 -1.85 1.45 -15.58
CA GLN A 58 -1.82 1.03 -14.18
C GLN A 58 -1.14 -0.33 -13.98
N PHE A 59 -1.34 -1.26 -14.91
CA PHE A 59 -0.84 -2.64 -14.79
C PHE A 59 0.37 -2.94 -15.68
N LYS A 60 0.88 -1.93 -16.40
CA LYS A 60 2.06 -2.02 -17.27
C LYS A 60 1.96 -3.17 -18.29
N VAL A 61 0.77 -3.37 -18.85
CA VAL A 61 0.53 -4.40 -19.88
C VAL A 61 0.62 -3.79 -21.27
N GLU A 62 0.80 -4.62 -22.30
CA GLU A 62 0.76 -4.16 -23.68
C GLU A 62 -0.67 -3.75 -24.08
N LYS A 63 -0.75 -2.84 -25.07
CA LYS A 63 -2.02 -2.29 -25.54
C LYS A 63 -3.00 -3.39 -25.98
N HIS A 64 -2.58 -4.33 -26.82
CA HIS A 64 -3.47 -5.41 -27.29
C HIS A 64 -3.97 -6.28 -26.12
N THR A 65 -3.06 -6.70 -25.24
CA THR A 65 -3.37 -7.47 -24.04
C THR A 65 -4.33 -6.74 -23.10
N SER A 66 -4.29 -5.41 -23.03
CA SER A 66 -5.22 -4.63 -22.21
C SER A 66 -6.66 -4.74 -22.68
N TYR A 67 -6.88 -4.74 -24.00
CA TYR A 67 -8.22 -4.90 -24.58
C TYR A 67 -8.74 -6.32 -24.36
N ASP A 68 -7.91 -7.33 -24.63
CA ASP A 68 -8.29 -8.74 -24.43
C ASP A 68 -8.61 -9.03 -22.96
N ALA A 69 -7.80 -8.49 -22.05
CA ALA A 69 -8.02 -8.63 -20.61
C ALA A 69 -9.33 -7.97 -20.16
N LEU A 70 -9.65 -6.76 -20.64
CA LEU A 70 -10.92 -6.11 -20.31
C LEU A 70 -12.13 -6.86 -20.92
N LYS A 71 -11.98 -7.36 -22.14
CA LYS A 71 -13.02 -8.15 -22.81
C LYS A 71 -13.26 -9.47 -22.09
N SER A 72 -12.22 -10.18 -21.66
CA SER A 72 -12.36 -11.41 -20.88
C SER A 72 -12.96 -11.12 -19.49
N ALA A 73 -12.49 -10.06 -18.83
CA ALA A 73 -12.97 -9.66 -17.51
C ALA A 73 -14.47 -9.31 -17.52
N THR A 74 -15.02 -8.84 -18.65
CA THR A 74 -16.44 -8.53 -18.81
C THR A 74 -17.30 -9.77 -18.55
N SER A 75 -17.03 -10.87 -19.25
CA SER A 75 -17.77 -12.12 -19.08
C SER A 75 -17.49 -12.75 -17.72
N GLY A 76 -16.21 -12.83 -17.32
CA GLY A 76 -15.82 -13.44 -16.05
C GLY A 76 -16.42 -12.74 -14.83
N LEU A 77 -16.47 -11.40 -14.83
CA LEU A 77 -17.02 -10.63 -13.71
C LEU A 77 -18.55 -10.69 -13.64
N PHE A 78 -19.24 -10.81 -14.79
CA PHE A 78 -20.70 -10.98 -14.81
C PHE A 78 -21.12 -12.33 -14.19
N ASP A 79 -20.40 -13.39 -14.55
CA ASP A 79 -20.67 -14.75 -14.07
C ASP A 79 -20.18 -14.98 -12.64
N ALA A 80 -19.34 -14.09 -12.11
CA ALA A 80 -18.82 -14.19 -10.75
C ALA A 80 -19.84 -13.78 -9.68
N HIS A 81 -19.71 -14.42 -8.53
CA HIS A 81 -20.35 -14.05 -7.28
C HIS A 81 -19.34 -14.18 -6.13
N PHE A 82 -19.69 -13.60 -4.99
CA PHE A 82 -18.98 -13.83 -3.75
C PHE A 82 -19.96 -14.25 -2.65
N GLU A 83 -19.41 -14.93 -1.66
CA GLU A 83 -20.18 -15.44 -0.54
C GLU A 83 -19.56 -15.02 0.78
N TYR A 84 -20.40 -14.59 1.71
CA TYR A 84 -20.02 -14.37 3.10
C TYR A 84 -21.13 -14.83 4.02
N GLU A 85 -20.78 -15.03 5.28
CA GLU A 85 -21.70 -15.42 6.33
C GLU A 85 -21.79 -14.32 7.38
N ASP A 86 -23.00 -14.04 7.86
CA ASP A 86 -23.21 -13.21 9.04
C ASP A 86 -24.39 -13.70 9.88
N ILE A 87 -24.57 -13.11 11.05
CA ILE A 87 -25.69 -13.43 11.93
C ILE A 87 -26.91 -12.65 11.45
N HIS A 88 -27.95 -13.37 11.07
CA HIS A 88 -29.19 -12.77 10.60
C HIS A 88 -29.93 -12.08 11.75
N GLU A 89 -30.20 -10.77 11.60
CA GLU A 89 -30.68 -9.89 12.67
C GLU A 89 -31.95 -10.40 13.38
N LYS A 90 -32.89 -10.98 12.63
CA LYS A 90 -34.18 -11.42 13.20
C LYS A 90 -34.12 -12.80 13.84
N THR A 91 -33.25 -13.68 13.36
CA THR A 91 -33.23 -15.09 13.80
C THR A 91 -32.07 -15.40 14.75
N GLY A 92 -31.05 -14.53 14.81
CA GLY A 92 -29.82 -14.77 15.56
C GLY A 92 -28.99 -15.95 15.04
N LYS A 93 -29.36 -16.51 13.88
CA LYS A 93 -28.70 -17.67 13.27
C LYS A 93 -27.76 -17.23 12.16
N LEU A 94 -26.79 -18.09 11.84
CA LEU A 94 -25.91 -17.91 10.70
C LEU A 94 -26.73 -17.89 9.40
N ALA A 95 -26.55 -16.87 8.58
CA ALA A 95 -27.07 -16.77 7.22
C ALA A 95 -25.91 -16.71 6.24
N ARG A 96 -26.06 -17.44 5.13
CA ARG A 96 -25.14 -17.41 3.99
C ARG A 96 -25.71 -16.50 2.91
N HIS A 97 -24.91 -15.54 2.48
CA HIS A 97 -25.26 -14.61 1.41
C HIS A 97 -24.49 -14.98 0.15
N VAL A 98 -25.17 -14.92 -0.99
CA VAL A 98 -24.57 -15.15 -2.32
C VAL A 98 -24.88 -13.92 -3.16
N ILE A 99 -23.86 -13.17 -3.57
CA ILE A 99 -24.02 -11.85 -4.16
C ILE A 99 -23.25 -11.74 -5.47
N ARG A 100 -23.93 -11.31 -6.53
CA ARG A 100 -23.32 -10.97 -7.83
C ARG A 100 -22.53 -9.67 -7.73
N TRP A 101 -21.40 -9.59 -8.43
CA TRP A 101 -20.57 -8.38 -8.44
C TRP A 101 -21.25 -7.22 -9.16
N VAL A 102 -21.74 -7.48 -10.37
CA VAL A 102 -22.29 -6.47 -11.27
C VAL A 102 -23.71 -6.84 -11.69
N GLN A 103 -24.57 -5.84 -11.86
CA GLN A 103 -25.90 -6.02 -12.45
C GLN A 103 -25.89 -5.89 -13.97
N LYS A 104 -24.96 -5.10 -14.50
CA LYS A 104 -24.73 -4.90 -15.93
C LYS A 104 -23.25 -4.69 -16.18
N ILE A 105 -22.74 -5.29 -17.24
CA ILE A 105 -21.39 -5.02 -17.75
C ILE A 105 -21.40 -5.14 -19.26
N SER A 106 -20.65 -4.28 -19.95
CA SER A 106 -20.60 -4.22 -21.40
C SER A 106 -19.21 -3.76 -21.84
N TYR A 107 -18.62 -4.47 -22.79
CA TYR A 107 -17.42 -4.02 -23.49
C TYR A 107 -17.83 -3.28 -24.76
N ILE A 108 -17.29 -2.10 -24.99
CA ILE A 108 -17.60 -1.24 -26.14
C ILE A 108 -16.36 -1.24 -27.04
N ASP A 109 -16.36 -2.09 -28.07
CA ASP A 109 -15.19 -2.29 -28.94
C ASP A 109 -14.70 -0.98 -29.57
N ASP A 110 -15.58 -0.15 -30.13
CA ASP A 110 -15.22 1.11 -30.81
C ASP A 110 -14.61 2.16 -29.88
N ALA A 111 -15.01 2.14 -28.60
CA ALA A 111 -14.51 3.07 -27.58
C ALA A 111 -13.33 2.50 -26.79
N GLY A 112 -13.08 1.19 -26.88
CA GLY A 112 -12.03 0.51 -26.14
C GLY A 112 -12.19 0.63 -24.61
N MET A 113 -13.42 0.48 -24.13
CA MET A 113 -13.77 0.65 -22.72
C MET A 113 -14.80 -0.37 -22.23
N VAL A 114 -14.81 -0.59 -20.92
CA VAL A 114 -15.85 -1.34 -20.22
C VAL A 114 -16.78 -0.35 -19.54
N GLU A 115 -18.09 -0.55 -19.72
CA GLU A 115 -19.14 0.03 -18.89
C GLU A 115 -19.63 -1.01 -17.90
N LEU A 116 -19.62 -0.69 -16.61
CA LEU A 116 -20.10 -1.61 -15.57
C LEU A 116 -20.93 -0.90 -14.51
N GLN A 117 -21.85 -1.65 -13.92
CA GLN A 117 -22.70 -1.20 -12.84
C GLN A 117 -22.68 -2.26 -11.74
N PHE A 118 -22.19 -1.88 -10.55
CA PHE A 118 -22.21 -2.77 -9.39
C PHE A 118 -23.65 -3.09 -8.96
N THR A 119 -23.86 -4.22 -8.30
CA THR A 119 -25.13 -4.49 -7.63
C THR A 119 -25.28 -3.60 -6.40
N ASP A 120 -26.52 -3.28 -6.02
CA ASP A 120 -26.82 -2.49 -4.82
C ASP A 120 -26.15 -3.02 -3.55
N ALA A 121 -25.96 -4.34 -3.46
CA ALA A 121 -25.34 -5.00 -2.31
C ALA A 121 -23.80 -4.85 -2.27
N VAL A 122 -23.13 -4.64 -3.41
CA VAL A 122 -21.67 -4.45 -3.47
C VAL A 122 -21.25 -3.04 -3.07
N ILE A 123 -22.07 -2.06 -3.40
CA ILE A 123 -21.82 -0.64 -3.14
C ILE A 123 -21.42 -0.35 -1.69
N PRO A 124 -22.18 -0.76 -0.65
CA PRO A 124 -21.78 -0.52 0.73
C PRO A 124 -20.48 -1.25 1.11
N LEU A 125 -20.09 -2.29 0.38
CA LEU A 125 -18.88 -3.07 0.62
C LEU A 125 -17.62 -2.48 -0.03
N ILE A 126 -17.75 -1.58 -0.99
CA ILE A 126 -16.61 -0.93 -1.67
C ILE A 126 -16.53 0.57 -1.40
N THR A 127 -17.59 1.15 -0.86
CA THR A 127 -17.60 2.53 -0.39
C THR A 127 -17.14 2.61 1.06
N ARG A 128 -16.55 3.75 1.45
CA ARG A 128 -16.11 4.01 2.84
C ARG A 128 -17.27 4.25 3.83
N LEU A 129 -18.44 3.70 3.53
CA LEU A 129 -19.62 3.82 4.38
C LEU A 129 -19.61 2.81 5.54
N SER A 130 -18.79 1.74 5.42
CA SER A 130 -18.60 0.79 6.51
C SER A 130 -17.65 1.30 7.60
N LYS A 131 -17.94 0.93 8.86
CA LYS A 131 -17.04 1.17 10.00
C LYS A 131 -15.82 0.23 10.00
N GLN A 132 -15.87 -0.87 9.27
CA GLN A 132 -14.84 -1.91 9.24
C GLN A 132 -14.37 -2.17 7.81
N TYR A 133 -13.34 -1.44 7.40
CA TYR A 133 -12.79 -1.54 6.05
C TYR A 133 -11.28 -1.74 6.07
N THR A 134 -10.79 -2.31 4.98
CA THR A 134 -9.37 -2.43 4.65
C THR A 134 -9.03 -1.45 3.53
N GLU A 135 -7.90 -0.76 3.67
CA GLU A 135 -7.41 0.21 2.69
C GLU A 135 -5.95 -0.08 2.31
N TYR A 136 -5.66 0.00 1.01
CA TYR A 136 -4.32 -0.11 0.46
C TYR A 136 -4.20 0.67 -0.87
N GLU A 137 -2.98 0.98 -1.28
CA GLU A 137 -2.70 1.67 -2.55
C GLU A 137 -2.69 0.66 -3.72
N LEU A 138 -3.27 1.03 -4.88
CA LEU A 138 -3.32 0.17 -6.09
C LEU A 138 -1.93 -0.37 -6.46
N LYS A 139 -0.89 0.46 -6.31
CA LYS A 139 0.49 0.08 -6.63
C LYS A 139 0.99 -1.17 -5.89
N GLN A 140 0.38 -1.52 -4.75
CA GLN A 140 0.79 -2.69 -3.96
C GLN A 140 0.29 -3.98 -4.58
N VAL A 141 -0.80 -3.93 -5.35
CA VAL A 141 -1.41 -5.10 -5.98
C VAL A 141 -1.25 -5.10 -7.50
N SER A 142 -0.89 -3.98 -8.12
CA SER A 142 -0.83 -3.84 -9.58
C SER A 142 0.21 -4.75 -10.24
N GLU A 143 1.33 -5.00 -9.56
CA GLU A 143 2.41 -5.87 -10.07
C GLU A 143 2.25 -7.35 -9.68
N LEU A 144 1.26 -7.69 -8.86
CA LEU A 144 0.98 -9.09 -8.52
C LEU A 144 0.38 -9.80 -9.75
N GLN A 145 0.94 -10.96 -10.07
CA GLN A 145 0.61 -11.80 -11.24
C GLN A 145 -0.05 -13.12 -10.84
N SER A 146 -0.60 -13.21 -9.63
CA SER A 146 -1.44 -14.33 -9.22
C SER A 146 -2.61 -13.80 -8.41
N GLU A 147 -3.80 -14.29 -8.74
CA GLU A 147 -5.06 -14.04 -8.04
C GLU A 147 -4.93 -14.36 -6.55
N TYR A 148 -4.20 -15.42 -6.21
CA TYR A 148 -3.94 -15.83 -4.83
C TYR A 148 -3.01 -14.85 -4.10
N SER A 149 -2.01 -14.29 -4.78
CA SER A 149 -1.14 -13.25 -4.20
C SER A 149 -1.94 -12.02 -3.82
N ILE A 150 -2.83 -11.58 -4.70
CA ILE A 150 -3.67 -10.40 -4.48
C ILE A 150 -4.59 -10.66 -3.28
N ARG A 151 -5.32 -11.78 -3.27
CA ARG A 151 -6.21 -12.15 -2.16
C ARG A 151 -5.46 -12.29 -0.84
N LEU A 152 -4.28 -12.92 -0.83
CA LEU A 152 -3.49 -13.07 0.39
C LEU A 152 -2.99 -11.72 0.92
N TYR A 153 -2.56 -10.81 0.03
CA TYR A 153 -2.19 -9.45 0.42
C TYR A 153 -3.35 -8.71 1.08
N GLU A 154 -4.53 -8.75 0.44
CA GLU A 154 -5.76 -8.13 0.98
C GLU A 154 -6.13 -8.68 2.36
N LEU A 155 -6.10 -10.01 2.52
CA LEU A 155 -6.35 -10.67 3.81
C LEU A 155 -5.37 -10.22 4.90
N MET A 156 -4.09 -10.05 4.57
CA MET A 156 -3.11 -9.53 5.52
C MET A 156 -3.34 -8.05 5.85
N MET A 157 -3.76 -7.23 4.88
CA MET A 157 -3.99 -5.80 5.09
C MET A 157 -5.15 -5.51 6.06
N GLN A 158 -6.12 -6.42 6.19
CA GLN A 158 -7.12 -6.35 7.26
C GLN A 158 -6.49 -6.35 8.66
N TRP A 159 -5.30 -6.95 8.81
CA TRP A 159 -4.56 -7.06 10.06
C TRP A 159 -3.39 -6.07 10.13
N LYS A 160 -3.36 -5.03 9.29
CA LYS A 160 -2.22 -4.11 9.16
C LYS A 160 -1.77 -3.50 10.48
N ALA A 161 -2.72 -3.16 11.38
CA ALA A 161 -2.42 -2.61 12.70
C ALA A 161 -1.73 -3.62 13.65
N VAL A 162 -1.99 -4.91 13.48
CA VAL A 162 -1.47 -5.99 14.34
C VAL A 162 -0.20 -6.60 13.75
N GLY A 163 -0.05 -6.60 12.42
CA GLY A 163 1.09 -7.19 11.70
C GLY A 163 1.06 -8.72 11.63
N LYS A 164 -0.03 -9.36 12.09
CA LYS A 164 -0.23 -10.81 11.99
C LYS A 164 -1.72 -11.16 11.94
N THR A 165 -2.06 -12.23 11.24
CA THR A 165 -3.41 -12.78 11.21
C THR A 165 -3.68 -13.67 12.42
N ASN A 166 -4.95 -13.97 12.68
CA ASN A 166 -5.30 -15.15 13.49
C ASN A 166 -4.92 -16.44 12.74
N LYS A 167 -4.98 -17.59 13.44
CA LYS A 167 -4.89 -18.90 12.78
C LYS A 167 -6.10 -19.08 11.86
N ILE A 168 -5.84 -19.27 10.57
CA ILE A 168 -6.86 -19.57 9.55
C ILE A 168 -6.77 -21.06 9.25
N SER A 169 -7.89 -21.78 9.29
CA SER A 169 -7.89 -23.20 8.92
C SER A 169 -7.55 -23.37 7.44
N VAL A 170 -7.06 -24.55 7.05
CA VAL A 170 -6.74 -24.82 5.63
C VAL A 170 -7.95 -24.60 4.74
N ASP A 171 -9.11 -25.10 5.14
CA ASP A 171 -10.34 -25.00 4.34
C ASP A 171 -10.82 -23.56 4.22
N ASP A 172 -10.78 -22.80 5.32
CA ASP A 172 -11.18 -21.39 5.29
C ASP A 172 -10.23 -20.54 4.45
N LEU A 173 -8.92 -20.80 4.55
CA LEU A 173 -7.92 -20.12 3.73
C LEU A 173 -8.13 -20.42 2.24
N ARG A 174 -8.38 -21.68 1.88
CA ARG A 174 -8.65 -22.07 0.48
C ARG A 174 -9.87 -21.35 -0.09
N ARG A 175 -10.97 -21.29 0.66
CA ARG A 175 -12.19 -20.54 0.26
C ARG A 175 -11.90 -19.05 0.09
N LYS A 176 -11.26 -18.42 1.07
CA LYS A 176 -10.93 -16.98 1.04
C LYS A 176 -10.01 -16.60 -0.12
N LEU A 177 -9.08 -17.48 -0.48
CA LEU A 177 -8.19 -17.30 -1.63
C LEU A 177 -8.86 -17.64 -2.97
N GLY A 178 -10.07 -18.20 -2.99
CA GLY A 178 -10.73 -18.62 -4.24
C GLY A 178 -10.11 -19.86 -4.87
N VAL A 179 -9.50 -20.73 -4.06
CA VAL A 179 -8.96 -22.01 -4.56
C VAL A 179 -10.09 -23.02 -4.66
N GLU A 180 -10.37 -23.48 -5.87
CA GLU A 180 -11.45 -24.42 -6.12
C GLU A 180 -11.23 -25.75 -5.38
N PRO A 181 -12.29 -26.46 -4.98
CA PRO A 181 -12.19 -27.73 -4.24
C PRO A 181 -11.28 -28.77 -4.91
N GLU A 182 -11.27 -28.78 -6.25
CA GLU A 182 -10.51 -29.71 -7.06
C GLU A 182 -9.03 -29.31 -7.27
N GLN A 183 -8.70 -28.04 -7.06
CA GLN A 183 -7.36 -27.50 -7.31
C GLN A 183 -6.40 -27.78 -6.15
N TYR A 184 -5.16 -28.17 -6.45
CA TYR A 184 -4.09 -28.30 -5.45
C TYR A 184 -4.46 -29.13 -4.21
N LYS A 185 -5.21 -30.23 -4.38
CA LYS A 185 -5.69 -31.08 -3.27
C LYS A 185 -4.57 -31.54 -2.34
N LYS A 186 -3.40 -31.86 -2.90
CA LYS A 186 -2.22 -32.23 -2.11
C LYS A 186 -1.63 -30.99 -1.45
N MET A 187 -1.41 -31.07 -0.15
CA MET A 187 -0.89 -29.96 0.66
C MET A 187 0.43 -29.39 0.14
N ASN A 188 1.33 -30.22 -0.40
CA ASN A 188 2.57 -29.75 -1.03
C ASN A 188 2.31 -28.86 -2.24
N ASN A 189 1.33 -29.19 -3.08
CA ASN A 189 0.93 -28.39 -4.23
C ASN A 189 0.27 -27.08 -3.78
N PHE A 190 -0.59 -27.13 -2.75
CA PHE A 190 -1.19 -25.93 -2.19
C PHE A 190 -0.14 -24.97 -1.65
N LYS A 191 0.83 -25.46 -0.89
CA LYS A 191 1.96 -24.63 -0.42
C LYS A 191 2.77 -24.06 -1.58
N ALA A 192 3.29 -24.92 -2.47
CA ALA A 192 4.21 -24.48 -3.52
C ALA A 192 3.56 -23.53 -4.54
N ARG A 193 2.33 -23.82 -4.97
CA ARG A 193 1.67 -23.08 -6.06
C ARG A 193 0.78 -21.94 -5.59
N VAL A 194 0.33 -21.96 -4.34
CA VAL A 194 -0.54 -20.91 -3.78
C VAL A 194 0.24 -20.08 -2.77
N LEU A 195 0.64 -20.67 -1.64
CA LEU A 195 1.17 -19.89 -0.51
C LEU A 195 2.59 -19.36 -0.76
N ASP A 196 3.53 -20.24 -1.13
CA ASP A 196 4.93 -19.88 -1.33
C ASP A 196 5.05 -18.92 -2.53
N HIS A 197 4.30 -19.19 -3.59
CA HIS A 197 4.21 -18.29 -4.74
C HIS A 197 3.66 -16.91 -4.35
N ALA A 198 2.56 -16.87 -3.60
CA ALA A 198 1.94 -15.62 -3.15
C ALA A 198 2.88 -14.80 -2.26
N ILE A 199 3.51 -15.44 -1.27
CA ILE A 199 4.46 -14.78 -0.37
C ILE A 199 5.66 -14.24 -1.13
N ASN A 200 6.20 -14.99 -2.08
CA ASN A 200 7.32 -14.53 -2.92
C ASN A 200 6.93 -13.29 -3.73
N GLN A 201 5.75 -13.29 -4.37
CA GLN A 201 5.28 -12.11 -5.10
C GLN A 201 5.06 -10.91 -4.16
N ILE A 202 4.39 -11.10 -3.03
CA ILE A 202 4.14 -10.04 -2.04
C ILE A 202 5.46 -9.45 -1.55
N ASN A 203 6.43 -10.30 -1.21
CA ASN A 203 7.75 -9.89 -0.75
C ASN A 203 8.57 -9.17 -1.81
N LYS A 204 8.30 -9.39 -3.10
CA LYS A 204 9.01 -8.73 -4.18
C LYS A 204 8.34 -7.41 -4.60
N HIS A 205 7.02 -7.36 -4.64
CA HIS A 205 6.27 -6.32 -5.34
C HIS A 205 5.45 -5.38 -4.44
N THR A 206 5.28 -5.70 -3.15
CA THR A 206 4.47 -4.87 -2.23
C THR A 206 5.32 -4.10 -1.21
N ASP A 207 4.67 -3.27 -0.41
CA ASP A 207 5.19 -2.53 0.73
C ASP A 207 5.43 -3.38 1.97
N ILE A 208 5.11 -4.68 1.96
CA ILE A 208 5.32 -5.56 3.12
C ILE A 208 6.29 -6.69 2.83
N GLN A 209 6.93 -7.16 3.90
CA GLN A 209 7.63 -8.43 3.95
C GLN A 209 6.80 -9.38 4.84
N ALA A 210 6.34 -10.47 4.26
CA ALA A 210 5.47 -11.46 4.85
C ALA A 210 6.14 -12.84 4.90
N GLU A 211 5.71 -13.62 5.89
CA GLU A 211 6.03 -15.02 6.09
C GLU A 211 4.81 -15.72 6.71
N TYR A 212 4.82 -17.05 6.77
CA TYR A 212 3.75 -17.80 7.43
C TYR A 212 4.28 -18.92 8.31
N ASP A 213 3.57 -19.15 9.41
CA ASP A 213 3.72 -20.33 10.25
C ASP A 213 2.65 -21.36 9.91
N GLN A 214 3.04 -22.62 9.84
CA GLN A 214 2.11 -23.75 9.70
C GLN A 214 1.78 -24.34 11.07
N HIS A 215 0.51 -24.61 11.32
CA HIS A 215 0.02 -25.22 12.56
C HIS A 215 -0.46 -26.63 12.27
N LYS A 216 0.11 -27.62 12.96
CA LYS A 216 -0.24 -29.03 12.78
C LYS A 216 -1.13 -29.54 13.90
N ASP A 217 -1.98 -30.49 13.56
CA ASP A 217 -2.67 -31.37 14.49
C ASP A 217 -2.25 -32.81 14.14
N GLY A 218 -1.37 -33.37 14.97
CA GLY A 218 -0.62 -34.58 14.64
C GLY A 218 0.15 -34.47 13.32
N ARG A 219 -0.21 -35.30 12.34
CA ARG A 219 0.42 -35.32 10.99
C ARG A 219 -0.24 -34.35 10.00
N VAL A 220 -1.42 -33.83 10.32
CA VAL A 220 -2.22 -33.00 9.41
C VAL A 220 -1.91 -31.54 9.66
N ILE A 221 -1.77 -30.74 8.60
CA ILE A 221 -1.68 -29.29 8.73
C ILE A 221 -3.09 -28.75 8.94
N ALA A 222 -3.36 -28.21 10.13
CA ALA A 222 -4.67 -27.72 10.53
C ALA A 222 -4.92 -26.27 10.04
N GLY A 223 -3.86 -25.47 9.88
CA GLY A 223 -4.01 -24.08 9.44
C GLY A 223 -2.70 -23.31 9.39
N PHE A 224 -2.84 -22.01 9.10
CA PHE A 224 -1.71 -21.10 8.91
C PHE A 224 -1.93 -19.78 9.65
N THR A 225 -0.83 -19.15 10.06
CA THR A 225 -0.80 -17.75 10.51
C THR A 225 0.17 -16.99 9.65
N PHE A 226 -0.24 -15.82 9.15
CA PHE A 226 0.62 -14.95 8.35
C PHE A 226 1.14 -13.82 9.23
N LYS A 227 2.44 -13.56 9.16
CA LYS A 227 3.11 -12.46 9.85
C LYS A 227 3.73 -11.56 8.80
N PHE A 228 3.67 -10.25 9.01
CA PHE A 228 4.24 -9.31 8.08
C PHE A 228 4.70 -8.03 8.76
N LYS A 229 5.66 -7.36 8.12
CA LYS A 229 6.18 -6.06 8.52
C LYS A 229 6.18 -5.13 7.31
N VAL A 230 5.86 -3.87 7.54
CA VAL A 230 6.00 -2.83 6.51
C VAL A 230 7.49 -2.67 6.21
N LYS A 231 7.85 -2.79 4.95
CA LYS A 231 9.20 -2.51 4.47
C LYS A 231 9.47 -1.04 4.73
N LYS A 232 10.61 -0.75 5.37
CA LYS A 232 11.11 0.62 5.40
C LYS A 232 11.28 1.05 3.96
N SER A 233 10.54 2.07 3.54
CA SER A 233 10.68 2.64 2.20
C SER A 233 12.17 2.94 1.98
N LYS A 234 12.76 2.34 0.95
CA LYS A 234 13.91 2.96 0.29
C LYS A 234 13.34 4.12 -0.50
N GLU A 235 12.88 5.15 0.21
CA GLU A 235 12.67 6.46 -0.39
C GLU A 235 14.00 6.83 -1.03
N LYS A 236 14.03 6.86 -2.36
CA LYS A 236 14.95 7.74 -3.06
C LYS A 236 14.72 9.12 -2.46
N ASN A 237 15.77 9.66 -1.84
CA ASN A 237 15.87 10.96 -1.19
C ASN A 237 14.83 11.98 -1.67
N ALA A 238 13.76 12.13 -0.89
CA ALA A 238 13.00 13.36 -0.82
C ALA A 238 12.38 13.41 0.58
N SER A 239 12.93 14.28 1.42
CA SER A 239 12.48 14.62 2.78
C SER A 239 12.41 13.48 3.80
N LYS A 240 13.56 13.12 4.39
CA LYS A 240 13.60 12.65 5.79
C LYS A 240 14.03 13.81 6.69
N VAL A 241 13.04 14.52 7.21
CA VAL A 241 13.14 15.12 8.54
C VAL A 241 12.57 14.06 9.48
N GLU A 242 13.43 13.14 9.93
CA GLU A 242 13.15 12.34 11.11
C GLU A 242 14.22 12.66 12.13
N LYS A 243 13.77 13.22 13.26
CA LYS A 243 14.49 13.22 14.53
C LYS A 243 15.02 11.81 14.77
N ARG A 244 16.34 11.65 14.88
CA ARG A 244 16.97 10.43 15.37
C ARG A 244 17.90 10.79 16.51
N ASP A 245 17.69 10.05 17.60
CA ASP A 245 18.36 10.19 18.88
C ASP A 245 19.87 9.99 18.80
N ALA A 246 20.53 10.67 19.73
CA ALA A 246 21.95 10.86 19.82
C ALA A 246 22.66 9.67 20.49
N ASP A 247 22.91 8.57 19.77
CA ASP A 247 24.04 7.68 20.07
C ASP A 247 24.21 6.58 19.01
N ASN A 248 24.88 6.92 17.92
CA ASN A 248 25.90 6.07 17.30
C ASN A 248 26.42 6.79 16.05
N GLY A 249 27.74 6.92 15.96
CA GLY A 249 28.41 7.67 14.91
C GLY A 249 28.15 7.08 13.53
N ASP A 250 27.41 7.82 12.71
CA ASP A 250 27.28 7.54 11.28
C ASP A 250 28.25 8.45 10.50
N ILE A 251 29.10 7.77 9.73
CA ILE A 251 29.97 8.31 8.70
C ILE A 251 29.05 8.80 7.58
N PHE A 252 28.72 10.09 7.52
CA PHE A 252 28.51 10.86 6.29
C PHE A 252 28.52 12.35 6.63
N THR A 253 29.60 13.00 6.25
CA THR A 253 29.97 14.35 6.66
C THR A 253 30.00 15.30 5.48
N ILE A 254 29.53 16.53 5.69
CA ILE A 254 29.86 17.65 4.81
C ILE A 254 31.27 18.09 5.19
N GLU A 255 32.21 17.98 4.25
CA GLU A 255 33.64 18.20 4.47
C GLU A 255 34.24 17.46 5.69
N GLY A 256 33.89 16.19 5.93
CA GLY A 256 34.50 15.43 7.05
C GLY A 256 34.01 15.79 8.46
N LEU A 257 33.08 16.75 8.61
CA LEU A 257 32.52 17.17 9.90
C LEU A 257 31.12 16.61 10.18
N ASN A 258 30.90 16.15 11.41
CA ASN A 258 29.59 15.70 11.90
C ASN A 258 28.78 16.87 12.51
N ASP A 259 27.49 16.64 12.76
CA ASP A 259 26.58 17.68 13.29
C ASP A 259 27.02 18.27 14.64
N LYS A 260 27.65 17.47 15.50
CA LYS A 260 28.19 17.96 16.78
C LYS A 260 29.38 18.91 16.54
N GLN A 261 30.22 18.62 15.57
CA GLN A 261 31.35 19.46 15.16
C GLN A 261 30.86 20.76 14.49
N LEU A 262 29.86 20.69 13.61
CA LEU A 262 29.24 21.88 13.01
C LEU A 262 28.57 22.77 14.06
N GLY A 263 27.92 22.18 15.07
CA GLY A 263 27.38 22.93 16.20
C GLY A 263 28.46 23.59 17.06
N ARG A 264 29.61 22.94 17.26
CA ARG A 264 30.77 23.57 17.93
C ARG A 264 31.29 24.77 17.14
N ILE A 265 31.42 24.64 15.82
CA ILE A 265 31.82 25.75 14.94
C ILE A 265 30.81 26.90 15.03
N ALA A 266 29.51 26.62 14.93
CA ALA A 266 28.47 27.65 14.98
C ALA A 266 28.44 28.43 16.31
N ARG A 267 28.89 27.80 17.41
CA ARG A 267 29.05 28.42 18.74
C ARG A 267 30.42 29.06 18.97
N ASN A 268 31.38 28.91 18.06
CA ASN A 268 32.69 29.54 18.21
C ASN A 268 32.53 31.07 18.16
N PRO A 269 33.02 31.84 19.15
CA PRO A 269 32.87 33.30 19.19
C PRO A 269 33.44 34.02 17.95
N GLN A 270 34.53 33.50 17.38
CA GLN A 270 35.12 34.03 16.17
C GLN A 270 34.25 33.75 14.94
N PHE A 271 33.62 32.56 14.88
CA PHE A 271 32.67 32.24 13.82
C PHE A 271 31.42 33.13 13.88
N ILE A 272 30.90 33.35 15.09
CA ILE A 272 29.79 34.27 15.32
C ILE A 272 30.16 35.68 14.85
N THR A 273 31.34 36.17 15.23
CA THR A 273 31.83 37.50 14.82
C THR A 273 31.98 37.62 13.30
N ASP A 274 32.56 36.60 12.67
CA ASP A 274 32.85 36.61 11.24
C ASP A 274 31.56 36.60 10.38
N TYR A 275 30.46 36.03 10.89
CA TYR A 275 29.24 35.77 10.12
C TYR A 275 27.94 36.31 10.71
N ASN A 276 27.95 37.07 11.82
CA ASN A 276 26.73 37.63 12.43
C ASN A 276 25.85 38.42 11.44
N HIS A 277 26.46 39.11 10.48
CA HIS A 277 25.80 39.86 9.41
C HIS A 277 24.90 39.00 8.49
N MET A 278 25.07 37.67 8.49
CA MET A 278 24.28 36.75 7.67
C MET A 278 22.87 36.49 8.23
N VAL A 279 22.64 36.83 9.50
CA VAL A 279 21.36 36.64 10.20
C VAL A 279 20.88 37.99 10.72
N SER A 280 19.63 38.34 10.41
CA SER A 280 19.05 39.59 10.91
C SER A 280 18.89 39.53 12.44
N PRO A 281 19.30 40.57 13.19
CA PRO A 281 19.09 40.65 14.64
C PRO A 281 17.61 40.57 15.06
N THR A 282 16.69 40.92 14.14
CA THR A 282 15.24 40.88 14.38
C THR A 282 14.59 39.55 13.97
N SER A 283 15.36 38.63 13.39
CA SER A 283 14.85 37.31 13.02
C SER A 283 14.84 36.34 14.20
N ALA A 284 14.00 35.31 14.15
CA ALA A 284 13.96 34.27 15.19
C ALA A 284 15.33 33.62 15.44
N ALA A 285 16.17 33.51 14.40
CA ALA A 285 17.53 33.01 14.50
C ALA A 285 18.51 34.03 15.11
N GLY A 286 18.28 35.34 14.95
CA GLY A 286 19.10 36.39 15.55
C GLY A 286 18.74 36.71 17.01
N GLN A 287 17.57 36.24 17.47
CA GLN A 287 17.05 36.48 18.82
C GLN A 287 17.34 35.34 19.81
N SER A 288 17.91 34.22 19.35
CA SER A 288 18.22 33.07 20.21
C SER A 288 19.49 32.35 19.79
N ASP A 289 20.32 31.97 20.76
CA ASP A 289 21.57 31.24 20.49
C ASP A 289 21.32 29.88 19.84
N SER A 290 20.23 29.20 20.22
CA SER A 290 19.81 27.94 19.62
C SER A 290 19.25 28.12 18.21
N GLY A 291 18.56 29.24 17.95
CA GLY A 291 18.10 29.61 16.61
C GLY A 291 19.24 29.98 15.68
N TRP A 292 20.24 30.71 16.19
CA TRP A 292 21.48 31.02 15.50
C TRP A 292 22.23 29.74 15.11
N GLU A 293 22.46 28.85 16.09
CA GLU A 293 23.15 27.59 15.86
C GLU A 293 22.44 26.75 14.77
N PHE A 294 21.12 26.61 14.88
CA PHE A 294 20.32 25.86 13.91
C PHE A 294 20.41 26.44 12.49
N GLU A 295 20.28 27.76 12.35
CA GLU A 295 20.35 28.45 11.06
C GLU A 295 21.74 28.31 10.42
N MET A 296 22.80 28.49 11.21
CA MET A 296 24.17 28.43 10.72
C MET A 296 24.59 27.01 10.35
N ILE A 297 24.20 26.00 11.12
CA ILE A 297 24.41 24.59 10.74
C ILE A 297 23.70 24.30 9.42
N ASN A 298 22.46 24.74 9.25
CA ASN A 298 21.72 24.50 8.01
C ASN A 298 22.37 25.19 6.80
N ARG A 299 22.91 26.41 6.97
CA ARG A 299 23.63 27.11 5.90
C ARG A 299 24.94 26.42 5.56
N LEU A 300 25.72 26.01 6.55
CA LEU A 300 26.94 25.23 6.34
C LEU A 300 26.67 23.92 5.61
N LYS A 301 25.56 23.25 5.96
CA LYS A 301 25.14 22.01 5.29
C LYS A 301 24.61 22.24 3.86
N LYS A 302 24.01 23.40 3.61
CA LYS A 302 23.44 23.73 2.30
C LYS A 302 24.52 24.15 1.31
N ASP A 303 25.46 24.99 1.75
CA ASP A 303 26.54 25.52 0.94
C ASP A 303 27.67 26.09 1.81
N ALA A 304 28.65 25.24 2.16
CA ALA A 304 29.82 25.65 2.93
C ALA A 304 30.69 26.69 2.20
N SER A 305 30.57 26.80 0.86
CA SER A 305 31.38 27.75 0.09
C SER A 305 31.05 29.22 0.38
N GLN A 306 29.95 29.49 1.09
CA GLN A 306 29.57 30.85 1.52
C GLN A 306 30.43 31.33 2.71
N PHE A 307 31.13 30.43 3.39
CA PHE A 307 31.91 30.70 4.60
C PHE A 307 33.40 30.83 4.27
N LYS A 308 33.77 31.92 3.61
CA LYS A 308 35.13 32.12 3.04
C LYS A 308 36.11 32.88 3.92
N LYS A 309 35.72 33.33 5.12
CA LYS A 309 36.58 34.18 5.98
C LYS A 309 37.82 33.42 6.47
N ARG A 310 37.71 32.11 6.67
CA ARG A 310 38.81 31.17 6.93
C ARG A 310 38.32 29.72 6.70
N PRO A 311 39.22 28.73 6.62
CA PRO A 311 38.84 27.32 6.54
C PRO A 311 37.89 26.92 7.68
N ILE A 312 36.81 26.22 7.36
CA ILE A 312 35.73 25.96 8.33
C ILE A 312 36.18 25.10 9.52
N ARG A 313 37.19 24.25 9.29
CA ARG A 313 37.77 23.39 10.32
C ARG A 313 38.56 24.17 11.37
N ASP A 314 39.10 25.33 11.03
CA ASP A 314 39.90 26.15 11.95
C ASP A 314 39.05 26.76 13.07
N TYR A 315 37.72 26.73 12.93
CA TYR A 315 36.79 27.12 13.99
C TYR A 315 36.48 25.98 14.98
N LEU A 316 36.98 24.76 14.76
CA LEU A 316 36.84 23.65 15.71
C LEU A 316 37.79 23.76 16.90
N ASP A 317 38.92 24.43 16.70
CA ASP A 317 39.91 24.71 17.73
C ASP A 317 39.40 25.89 18.56
N TYR A 318 38.51 25.59 19.50
CA TYR A 318 38.00 26.52 20.51
C TYR A 318 37.94 25.86 21.89
#